data_AF-A0A9P6CFA1-F1
#
_entry.id   AF-A0A9P6CFA1-F1
#
_cell.length_a   1.000
_cell.length_b   1.000
_cell.length_c   1.000
_cell.angle_alpha   90.00
_cell.angle_beta   90.00
_cell.angle_gamma   90.00
#
_symmetry.space_group_name_H-M   'P 1'
#
loop_
_entity.id
_entity.type
_entity.pdbx_description
1 polymer ?
#
loop_
_entity_poly.entity_id
_entity_poly.type
_entity_poly.pdbx_seq_one_letter_code
_entity_poly.pdbx_strand_id
1 'polypeptide(L)'
;MPTYAYEPAPYNLSGLSISSLPNETQKYLQEIGLSSSKGVRETMEAVDRVRQREEARFHRTLLGVHATLVEYRRKLAGIACTGKDGSNRFGTKLYGTIDEIESHVEKTLIPEMRSHYEGFISRMDALVWFEMTLRAGTEDAVPEEKEIEYRVLKHTPALRAADERLRGLHDSVLRGNVGGPLKKRIMRGIENRLPNTC
;
A
#
# COMPACT_ATOMS: atom_id res chain seq x y z
N MET A 1 -8.45 -5.72 14.76
CA MET A 1 -7.44 -5.60 13.67
C MET A 1 -7.26 -4.11 13.40
N PRO A 2 -6.09 -3.51 13.63
CA PRO A 2 -5.82 -2.22 13.02
C PRO A 2 -5.79 -2.48 11.52
N THR A 3 -6.86 -2.09 10.84
CA THR A 3 -6.81 -1.84 9.42
C THR A 3 -5.69 -0.82 9.24
N TYR A 4 -4.60 -1.23 8.60
CA TYR A 4 -3.66 -0.27 8.01
C TYR A 4 -4.39 0.39 6.84
N ALA A 5 -5.45 1.14 7.16
CA ALA A 5 -6.19 1.94 6.21
C ALA A 5 -5.25 3.08 5.86
N TYR A 6 -4.51 2.89 4.78
CA TYR A 6 -3.71 3.95 4.23
C TYR A 6 -4.68 4.99 3.67
N GLU A 7 -4.71 6.16 4.30
CA GLU A 7 -5.46 7.31 3.79
C GLU A 7 -4.60 8.04 2.76
N PRO A 8 -5.00 8.06 1.47
CA PRO A 8 -4.25 8.76 0.45
C PRO A 8 -4.24 10.25 0.70
N ALA A 9 -3.10 10.88 0.39
CA ALA A 9 -2.98 12.33 0.41
C ALA A 9 -4.07 12.98 -0.48
N PRO A 10 -4.52 14.20 -0.13
CA PRO A 10 -5.46 14.97 -0.95
C PRO A 10 -4.94 15.12 -2.38
N TYR A 11 -5.83 15.05 -3.36
CA TYR A 11 -5.48 15.30 -4.75
C TYR A 11 -5.15 16.78 -4.93
N ASN A 12 -3.89 17.08 -5.24
CA ASN A 12 -3.36 18.44 -5.31
C ASN A 12 -2.86 18.83 -6.70
N LEU A 13 -3.10 18.01 -7.72
CA LEU A 13 -2.64 18.26 -9.09
C LEU A 13 -3.69 18.96 -9.96
N SER A 14 -4.95 19.02 -9.50
CA SER A 14 -6.04 19.65 -10.25
C SER A 14 -5.73 21.10 -10.62
N GLY A 15 -6.10 21.49 -11.85
CA GLY A 15 -5.92 22.85 -12.37
C GLY A 15 -4.47 23.30 -12.58
N LEU A 16 -3.47 22.48 -12.23
CA LEU A 16 -2.07 22.82 -12.41
C LEU A 16 -1.65 22.66 -13.88
N SER A 17 -0.86 23.61 -14.38
CA SER A 17 -0.10 23.43 -15.61
C SER A 17 1.11 22.53 -15.37
N ILE A 18 1.69 21.97 -16.43
CA ILE A 18 2.85 21.06 -16.32
C ILE A 18 4.02 21.65 -15.53
N SER A 19 4.29 22.96 -15.70
CA SER A 19 5.38 23.67 -15.01
C SER A 19 5.12 23.89 -13.52
N SER A 20 3.85 23.84 -13.11
CA SER A 20 3.42 24.05 -11.72
C SER A 20 3.24 22.74 -10.96
N LEU A 21 3.38 21.59 -11.63
CA LEU A 21 3.34 20.28 -10.98
C LEU A 21 4.55 20.11 -10.05
N PRO A 22 4.44 19.27 -9.00
CA PRO A 22 5.61 18.86 -8.21
C PRO A 22 6.73 18.30 -9.11
N ASN A 23 8.00 18.60 -8.77
CA ASN A 23 9.16 18.19 -9.58
C ASN A 23 9.20 16.67 -9.83
N GLU A 24 8.82 15.86 -8.84
CA GLU A 24 8.76 14.41 -8.99
C GLU A 24 7.70 13.97 -10.00
N THR A 25 6.54 14.62 -10.00
CA THR A 25 5.47 14.41 -10.97
C THR A 25 5.93 14.78 -12.38
N GLN A 26 6.56 15.94 -12.55
CA GLN A 26 7.11 16.37 -13.84
C GLN A 26 8.14 15.37 -14.38
N LYS A 27 9.08 14.96 -13.53
CA LYS A 27 10.11 13.99 -13.87
C LYS A 27 9.50 12.65 -14.26
N TYR A 28 8.53 12.16 -13.50
CA TYR A 28 7.84 10.92 -13.81
C TYR A 28 7.11 10.99 -15.17
N LEU A 29 6.38 12.09 -15.45
CA LEU A 29 5.71 12.29 -16.74
C LEU A 29 6.70 12.33 -17.92
N GLN A 30 7.89 12.91 -17.71
CA GLN A 30 8.96 12.89 -18.71
C GLN A 30 9.53 11.48 -18.92
N GLU A 31 9.78 10.73 -17.84
CA GLU A 31 10.33 9.37 -17.88
C GLU A 31 9.43 8.37 -18.62
N ILE A 32 8.10 8.47 -18.44
CA ILE A 32 7.15 7.61 -19.14
C ILE A 32 7.00 7.98 -20.63
N GLY A 33 7.51 9.14 -21.04
CA GLY A 33 7.62 9.54 -22.44
C GLY A 33 6.28 9.66 -23.18
N LEU A 34 5.20 9.94 -22.46
CA LEU A 34 3.89 10.13 -23.08
C LEU A 34 3.85 11.48 -23.80
N SER A 35 3.48 11.47 -25.07
CA SER A 35 3.37 12.66 -25.91
C SER A 35 1.95 12.80 -26.45
N SER A 36 1.40 14.00 -26.37
CA SER A 36 0.12 14.39 -27.00
C SER A 36 0.22 14.52 -28.52
N SER A 37 1.40 14.31 -29.12
CA SER A 37 1.60 14.34 -30.58
C SER A 37 0.87 13.21 -31.31
N LYS A 38 0.43 12.17 -30.60
CA LYS A 38 -0.46 11.12 -31.10
C LYS A 38 -1.90 11.47 -30.76
N GLY A 39 -2.85 11.10 -31.62
CA GLY A 39 -4.27 11.39 -31.39
C GLY A 39 -4.73 10.93 -30.00
N VAL A 40 -5.70 11.64 -29.40
CA VAL A 40 -6.14 11.46 -27.99
C VAL A 40 -6.35 9.98 -27.65
N ARG A 41 -7.02 9.23 -28.52
CA ARG A 41 -7.29 7.79 -28.32
C ARG A 41 -6.02 6.95 -28.18
N GLU A 42 -5.05 7.12 -29.07
CA GLU A 42 -3.79 6.35 -29.03
C GLU A 42 -2.97 6.67 -27.77
N THR A 43 -2.99 7.94 -27.36
CA THR A 43 -2.30 8.39 -26.15
C THR A 43 -2.97 7.83 -24.90
N MET A 44 -4.32 7.78 -24.86
CA MET A 44 -5.06 7.15 -23.76
C MET A 44 -4.74 5.65 -23.62
N GLU A 45 -4.66 4.91 -24.73
CA GLU A 45 -4.22 3.50 -24.68
C GLU A 45 -2.78 3.35 -24.17
N ALA A 46 -1.90 4.33 -24.47
CA ALA A 46 -0.55 4.34 -23.94
C ALA A 46 -0.54 4.59 -22.43
N VAL A 47 -1.39 5.50 -21.93
CA VAL A 47 -1.57 5.72 -20.49
C VAL A 47 -2.04 4.46 -19.79
N ASP A 48 -3.02 3.75 -20.34
CA ASP A 48 -3.53 2.51 -19.73
C ASP A 48 -2.45 1.43 -19.64
N ARG A 49 -1.57 1.32 -20.66
CA ARG A 49 -0.41 0.41 -20.60
C ARG A 49 0.59 0.82 -19.52
N VAL A 50 0.83 2.11 -19.30
CA VAL A 50 1.71 2.59 -18.22
C VAL A 50 1.09 2.29 -16.86
N ARG A 51 -0.22 2.57 -16.70
CA ARG A 51 -0.98 2.24 -15.50
C ARG A 51 -0.85 0.78 -15.11
N GLN A 52 -1.12 -0.15 -16.04
CA GLN A 52 -1.00 -1.59 -15.78
C GLN A 52 0.41 -2.01 -15.33
N ARG A 53 1.46 -1.38 -15.88
CA ARG A 53 2.85 -1.66 -15.45
C ARG A 53 3.11 -1.16 -14.03
N GLU A 54 2.61 0.02 -13.68
CA GLU A 54 2.74 0.57 -12.33
C GLU A 54 1.98 -0.28 -11.31
N GLU A 55 0.77 -0.72 -11.63
CA GLU A 55 -0.01 -1.64 -10.79
C GLU A 55 0.74 -2.96 -10.56
N ALA A 56 1.27 -3.56 -11.63
CA ALA A 56 2.05 -4.80 -11.52
C ALA A 56 3.35 -4.62 -10.72
N ARG A 57 4.03 -3.46 -10.85
CA ARG A 57 5.22 -3.12 -10.05
C ARG A 57 4.85 -2.95 -8.58
N PHE A 58 3.78 -2.22 -8.29
CA PHE A 58 3.27 -1.99 -6.95
C PHE A 58 2.92 -3.30 -6.26
N HIS A 59 2.17 -4.17 -6.92
CA HIS A 59 1.82 -5.49 -6.39
C HIS A 59 3.05 -6.35 -6.10
N ARG A 60 4.04 -6.41 -7.00
CA ARG A 60 5.27 -7.18 -6.77
C ARG A 60 6.04 -6.68 -5.56
N THR A 61 6.14 -5.36 -5.40
CA THR A 61 6.87 -4.73 -4.31
C THR A 61 6.19 -5.00 -2.97
N LEU A 62 4.87 -4.79 -2.91
CA LEU A 62 4.08 -5.08 -1.72
C LEU A 62 4.13 -6.56 -1.33
N LEU A 63 4.08 -7.48 -2.30
CA LEU A 63 4.22 -8.91 -2.01
C LEU A 63 5.52 -9.24 -1.26
N GLY A 64 6.63 -8.57 -1.59
CA GLY A 64 7.91 -8.75 -0.88
C GLY A 64 7.85 -8.29 0.58
N VAL A 65 7.35 -7.08 0.82
CA VAL A 65 7.17 -6.54 2.19
C VAL A 65 6.21 -7.42 3.00
N HIS A 66 5.13 -7.90 2.37
CA HIS A 66 4.13 -8.74 3.03
C HIS A 66 4.62 -10.16 3.32
N ALA A 67 5.38 -10.78 2.42
CA ALA A 67 6.00 -12.07 2.68
C ALA A 67 6.90 -11.99 3.92
N THR A 68 7.65 -10.90 4.05
CA THR A 68 8.51 -10.62 5.21
C THR A 68 7.69 -10.44 6.50
N LEU A 69 6.61 -9.65 6.46
CA LEU A 69 5.68 -9.50 7.59
C LEU A 69 5.06 -10.84 8.04
N VAL A 70 4.69 -11.69 7.07
CA VAL A 70 4.17 -13.03 7.32
C VAL A 70 5.21 -13.92 7.99
N GLU A 71 6.45 -13.89 7.53
CA GLU A 71 7.55 -14.65 8.13
C GLU A 71 7.79 -14.24 9.59
N TYR A 72 7.82 -12.94 9.88
CA TYR A 72 7.95 -12.44 11.24
C TYR A 72 6.78 -12.86 12.14
N ARG A 73 5.55 -12.83 11.63
CA ARG A 73 4.39 -13.36 12.36
C ARG A 73 4.49 -14.86 12.63
N ARG A 74 5.02 -15.65 11.69
CA ARG A 74 5.27 -17.09 11.91
C ARG A 74 6.34 -17.31 12.98
N LYS A 75 7.41 -16.51 12.99
CA LYS A 75 8.44 -16.54 14.05
C LYS A 75 7.83 -16.24 15.42
N LEU A 76 7.03 -15.18 15.54
CA LEU A 76 6.32 -14.84 16.78
C LEU A 76 5.34 -15.94 17.23
N ALA A 77 4.61 -16.54 16.29
CA ALA A 77 3.70 -17.65 16.60
C ALA A 77 4.46 -18.91 17.06
N GLY A 78 5.60 -19.23 16.45
CA GLY A 78 6.47 -20.33 16.86
C GLY A 78 7.00 -20.13 18.28
N ILE A 79 7.48 -18.91 18.58
CA ILE A 79 7.93 -18.51 19.92
C ILE A 79 6.81 -18.69 20.96
N ALA A 80 5.59 -18.29 20.62
CA ALA A 80 4.42 -18.43 21.48
C ALA A 80 4.02 -19.90 21.75
N CYS A 81 4.27 -20.81 20.81
CA CYS A 81 4.04 -22.24 20.99
C CYS A 81 5.09 -22.87 21.92
N THR A 82 6.37 -22.50 21.79
CA THR A 82 7.46 -22.98 22.68
C THR A 82 7.31 -22.54 24.14
N GLY A 83 6.63 -21.41 24.40
CA GLY A 83 6.34 -20.94 25.76
C GLY A 83 5.27 -21.75 26.50
N LYS A 84 4.52 -22.64 25.83
CA LYS A 84 3.50 -23.49 26.47
C LYS A 84 4.08 -24.77 27.09
N ASP A 85 5.28 -25.20 26.69
CA ASP A 85 5.90 -26.45 27.16
C ASP A 85 6.64 -26.31 28.51
N GLY A 86 6.35 -25.26 29.29
CA GLY A 86 6.71 -25.17 30.71
C GLY A 86 8.20 -25.04 31.05
N SER A 87 9.12 -25.11 30.09
CA SER A 87 10.55 -24.96 30.37
C SER A 87 10.95 -23.47 30.38
N ASN A 88 10.98 -22.90 31.58
CA ASN A 88 11.30 -21.48 31.84
C ASN A 88 12.78 -21.11 31.60
N ARG A 89 13.53 -21.89 30.79
CA ARG A 89 15.00 -21.77 30.65
C ARG A 89 15.47 -20.73 29.63
N PHE A 90 14.56 -20.11 28.86
CA PHE A 90 14.92 -19.22 27.75
C PHE A 90 14.31 -17.82 27.80
N GLY A 91 13.68 -17.43 28.93
CA GLY A 91 12.85 -16.21 29.04
C GLY A 91 13.47 -14.95 28.43
N THR A 92 14.66 -14.54 28.87
CA THR A 92 15.33 -13.31 28.38
C THR A 92 15.69 -13.33 26.89
N LYS A 93 16.10 -14.49 26.35
CA LYS A 93 16.43 -14.62 24.92
C LYS A 93 15.18 -14.59 24.04
N LEU A 94 14.06 -15.14 24.55
CA LEU A 94 12.76 -15.10 23.89
C LEU A 94 12.20 -13.68 23.82
N TYR A 95 12.23 -12.94 24.93
CA TYR A 95 11.74 -11.56 24.98
C TYR A 95 12.58 -10.63 24.08
N GLY A 96 13.91 -10.77 24.07
CA GLY A 96 14.76 -10.01 23.14
C GLY A 96 14.43 -10.28 21.67
N THR A 97 14.11 -11.53 21.31
CA THR A 97 13.72 -11.87 19.93
C THR A 97 12.36 -11.27 19.55
N ILE A 98 11.41 -11.20 20.49
CA ILE A 98 10.11 -10.56 20.26
C ILE A 98 10.30 -9.06 20.04
N ASP A 99 11.05 -8.39 20.92
CA ASP A 99 11.32 -6.95 20.83
C ASP A 99 12.06 -6.59 19.54
N GLU A 100 13.02 -7.42 19.10
CA GLU A 100 13.72 -7.25 17.81
C GLU A 100 12.76 -7.34 16.62
N ILE A 101 11.85 -8.32 16.63
CA ILE A 101 10.86 -8.50 15.57
C ILE A 101 9.87 -7.33 15.54
N GLU A 102 9.32 -6.96 16.70
CA GLU A 102 8.38 -5.83 16.81
C GLU A 102 9.05 -4.53 16.38
N SER A 103 10.27 -4.25 16.86
CA SER A 103 11.04 -3.07 16.45
C SER A 103 11.33 -3.06 14.95
N HIS A 104 11.62 -4.20 14.33
CA HIS A 104 11.88 -4.25 12.89
C HIS A 104 10.60 -4.01 12.08
N VAL A 105 9.46 -4.58 12.50
CA VAL A 105 8.15 -4.34 11.88
C VAL A 105 7.79 -2.85 11.95
N GLU A 106 7.91 -2.23 13.12
CA GLU A 106 7.52 -0.85 13.35
C GLU A 106 8.46 0.16 12.68
N LYS A 107 9.76 -0.04 12.78
CA LYS A 107 10.76 0.94 12.31
C LYS A 107 11.18 0.74 10.86
N THR A 108 10.92 -0.42 10.26
CA THR A 108 11.37 -0.75 8.90
C THR A 108 10.20 -1.08 7.99
N LEU A 109 9.47 -2.16 8.27
CA LEU A 109 8.50 -2.71 7.31
C LEU A 109 7.26 -1.82 7.14
N ILE A 110 6.72 -1.23 8.21
CA ILE A 110 5.58 -0.31 8.12
C ILE A 110 5.95 0.97 7.34
N PRO A 111 7.07 1.66 7.66
CA PRO A 111 7.53 2.80 6.86
C PRO A 111 7.79 2.46 5.40
N GLU A 112 8.44 1.33 5.11
CA GLU A 112 8.71 0.87 3.75
C GLU A 112 7.41 0.62 2.97
N MET A 113 6.47 -0.10 3.58
CA MET A 113 5.14 -0.31 3.01
C MET A 113 4.48 1.03 2.68
N ARG A 114 4.44 1.97 3.64
CA ARG A 114 3.85 3.31 3.44
C ARG A 114 4.50 4.06 2.29
N SER A 115 5.83 4.06 2.22
CA SER A 115 6.58 4.70 1.13
C SER A 115 6.20 4.13 -0.25
N HIS A 116 5.97 2.81 -0.33
CA HIS A 116 5.51 2.20 -1.58
C HIS A 116 4.06 2.58 -1.95
N TYR A 117 3.15 2.67 -0.98
CA TYR A 117 1.78 3.17 -1.21
C TYR A 117 1.79 4.63 -1.68
N GLU A 118 2.51 5.51 -0.99
CA GLU A 118 2.65 6.94 -1.35
C GLU A 118 3.24 7.11 -2.75
N GLY A 119 4.33 6.39 -3.04
CA GLY A 119 4.97 6.45 -4.35
C GLY A 119 4.08 5.93 -5.47
N PHE A 120 3.28 4.89 -5.23
CA PHE A 120 2.30 4.39 -6.20
C PHE A 120 1.22 5.43 -6.48
N ILE A 121 0.63 6.00 -5.42
CA ILE A 121 -0.45 6.98 -5.56
C ILE A 121 0.03 8.25 -6.25
N SER A 122 1.22 8.75 -5.92
CA SER A 122 1.80 9.92 -6.60
C SER A 122 1.96 9.68 -8.10
N ARG A 123 2.47 8.51 -8.51
CA ARG A 123 2.59 8.16 -9.94
C ARG A 123 1.24 7.99 -10.62
N MET A 124 0.26 7.42 -9.92
CA MET A 124 -1.09 7.28 -10.47
C MET A 124 -1.82 8.62 -10.56
N ASP A 125 -1.62 9.53 -9.61
CA ASP A 125 -2.13 10.90 -9.63
C ASP A 125 -1.55 11.67 -10.82
N ALA A 126 -0.27 11.48 -11.12
CA ALA A 126 0.35 12.04 -12.32
C ALA A 126 -0.33 11.54 -13.61
N LEU A 127 -0.64 10.24 -13.70
CA LEU A 127 -1.36 9.68 -14.85
C LEU A 127 -2.79 10.21 -14.94
N VAL A 128 -3.50 10.32 -13.82
CA VAL A 128 -4.86 10.90 -13.76
C VAL A 128 -4.84 12.35 -14.26
N TRP A 129 -3.90 13.16 -13.76
CA TRP A 129 -3.72 14.54 -14.21
C TRP A 129 -3.47 14.61 -15.73
N PHE A 130 -2.61 13.73 -16.25
CA PHE A 130 -2.28 13.70 -17.68
C PHE A 130 -3.50 13.30 -18.53
N GLU A 131 -4.27 12.28 -18.12
CA GLU A 131 -5.51 11.88 -18.82
C GLU A 131 -6.53 13.01 -18.85
N MET A 132 -6.73 13.69 -17.73
CA MET A 132 -7.67 14.80 -17.65
C MET A 132 -7.24 15.95 -18.55
N THR A 133 -5.94 16.26 -18.60
CA THR A 133 -5.37 17.26 -19.51
C THR A 133 -5.58 16.87 -20.98
N LEU A 134 -5.41 15.60 -21.34
CA LEU A 134 -5.65 15.11 -22.70
C LEU A 134 -7.12 15.17 -23.11
N ARG A 135 -8.03 14.93 -22.16
CA ARG A 135 -9.48 14.95 -22.38
C ARG A 135 -10.05 16.37 -22.37
N ALA A 136 -9.32 17.36 -21.88
CA ALA A 136 -9.76 18.74 -21.83
C ALA A 136 -10.14 19.24 -23.24
N GLY A 137 -11.36 19.76 -23.38
CA GLY A 137 -11.88 20.21 -24.68
C GLY A 137 -12.39 19.10 -25.60
N THR A 138 -12.48 17.86 -25.13
CA THR A 138 -13.13 16.74 -25.85
C THR A 138 -14.49 16.39 -25.25
N GLU A 139 -15.29 15.60 -25.95
CA GLU A 139 -16.57 15.07 -25.43
C GLU A 139 -16.39 14.19 -24.18
N ASP A 140 -15.19 13.62 -23.99
CA ASP A 140 -14.81 12.75 -22.87
C ASP A 140 -14.17 13.52 -21.68
N ALA A 141 -14.29 14.84 -21.66
CA ALA A 141 -13.80 15.69 -20.58
C ALA A 141 -14.41 15.27 -19.23
N VAL A 142 -13.56 15.17 -18.20
CA VAL A 142 -14.01 14.93 -16.83
C VAL A 142 -14.39 16.27 -16.22
N PRO A 143 -15.64 16.47 -15.77
CA PRO A 143 -16.03 17.69 -15.07
C PRO A 143 -15.25 17.87 -13.77
N GLU A 144 -15.00 19.12 -13.38
CA GLU A 144 -14.25 19.47 -12.17
C GLU A 144 -14.89 18.84 -10.91
N GLU A 145 -16.21 18.81 -10.84
CA GLU A 145 -16.96 18.20 -9.75
C GLU A 145 -16.81 16.67 -9.65
N LYS A 146 -16.30 16.01 -10.70
CA LYS A 146 -16.10 14.56 -10.78
C LYS A 146 -14.64 14.12 -10.69
N GLU A 147 -13.70 15.04 -10.53
CA GLU A 147 -12.27 14.71 -10.53
C GLU A 147 -11.87 13.75 -9.41
N ILE A 148 -12.41 13.96 -8.21
CA ILE A 148 -12.15 13.10 -7.05
C ILE A 148 -12.69 11.69 -7.32
N GLU A 149 -13.90 11.58 -7.85
CA GLU A 149 -14.50 10.29 -8.22
C GLU A 149 -13.68 9.57 -9.29
N TYR A 150 -13.24 10.31 -10.31
CA TYR A 150 -12.40 9.80 -11.38
C TYR A 150 -11.06 9.27 -10.86
N ARG A 151 -10.39 10.04 -9.99
CA ARG A 151 -9.17 9.61 -9.30
C ARG A 151 -9.39 8.34 -8.51
N VAL A 152 -10.45 8.30 -7.69
CA VAL A 152 -10.79 7.12 -6.87
C VAL A 152 -11.01 5.91 -7.76
N LEU A 153 -11.72 6.06 -8.88
CA LEU A 153 -11.95 4.99 -9.85
C LEU A 153 -10.65 4.41 -10.42
N LYS A 154 -9.64 5.27 -10.66
CA LYS A 154 -8.34 4.83 -11.19
C LYS A 154 -7.43 4.17 -10.15
N HIS A 155 -7.51 4.54 -8.89
CA HIS A 155 -6.64 4.00 -7.83
C HIS A 155 -7.20 2.76 -7.16
N THR A 156 -8.50 2.76 -6.91
CA THR A 156 -9.19 1.79 -6.04
C THR A 156 -8.98 0.33 -6.46
N PRO A 157 -9.04 -0.05 -7.75
CA PRO A 157 -8.87 -1.45 -8.14
C PRO A 157 -7.52 -2.03 -7.71
N ALA A 158 -6.43 -1.28 -7.94
CA ALA A 158 -5.09 -1.72 -7.62
C ALA A 158 -4.86 -1.82 -6.11
N LEU A 159 -5.36 -0.83 -5.35
CA LEU A 159 -5.29 -0.80 -3.89
C LEU A 159 -6.12 -1.93 -3.26
N ARG A 160 -7.35 -2.16 -3.73
CA ARG A 160 -8.18 -3.29 -3.25
C ARG A 160 -7.53 -4.63 -3.56
N ALA A 161 -7.00 -4.82 -4.76
CA ALA A 161 -6.31 -6.06 -5.12
C ALA A 161 -5.07 -6.32 -4.24
N ALA A 162 -4.34 -5.26 -3.87
CA ALA A 162 -3.24 -5.36 -2.92
C ALA A 162 -3.74 -5.79 -1.53
N ASP A 163 -4.79 -5.13 -1.02
CA ASP A 163 -5.41 -5.42 0.28
C ASP A 163 -6.02 -6.83 0.37
N GLU A 164 -6.62 -7.33 -0.71
CA GLU A 164 -7.19 -8.68 -0.79
C GLU A 164 -6.11 -9.75 -0.78
N ARG A 165 -5.03 -9.55 -1.55
CA ARG A 165 -3.86 -10.45 -1.52
C ARG A 165 -3.21 -10.47 -0.14
N LEU A 166 -3.11 -9.31 0.48
CA LEU A 166 -2.69 -9.11 1.85
C LEU A 166 -3.49 -9.94 2.85
N ARG A 167 -4.83 -9.83 2.78
CA ARG A 167 -5.75 -10.61 3.61
C ARG A 167 -5.61 -12.10 3.34
N GLY A 168 -5.50 -12.52 2.08
CA GLY A 168 -5.30 -13.92 1.70
C GLY A 168 -4.01 -14.52 2.26
N LEU A 169 -2.89 -13.78 2.16
CA LEU A 169 -1.62 -14.16 2.77
C LEU A 169 -1.75 -14.26 4.30
N HIS A 170 -2.43 -13.30 4.93
CA HIS A 170 -2.64 -13.33 6.37
C HIS A 170 -3.48 -14.52 6.84
N ASP A 171 -4.60 -14.79 6.18
CA ASP A 171 -5.49 -15.89 6.53
C ASP A 171 -4.81 -17.24 6.33
N SER A 172 -3.91 -17.38 5.34
CA SER A 172 -3.11 -18.59 5.16
C SER A 172 -2.23 -18.90 6.38
N VAL A 173 -1.74 -17.86 7.07
CA VAL A 173 -0.93 -17.99 8.28
C VAL A 173 -1.80 -18.38 9.48
N LEU A 174 -2.97 -17.75 9.64
CA LEU A 174 -3.88 -18.04 10.74
C LEU A 174 -4.55 -19.43 10.63
N ARG A 175 -4.84 -19.88 9.40
CA ARG A 175 -5.37 -21.23 9.14
C ARG A 175 -4.29 -22.32 9.31
N GLY A 176 -3.03 -21.96 9.10
CA GLY A 176 -1.89 -22.88 9.23
C GLY A 176 -1.45 -23.18 10.65
N ASN A 177 -1.80 -22.37 11.66
CA ASN A 177 -1.55 -22.66 13.07
C ASN A 177 -2.27 -21.64 13.97
N VAL A 178 -2.90 -22.14 15.05
CA VAL A 178 -3.25 -21.50 16.34
C VAL A 178 -4.70 -21.83 16.74
N GLY A 179 -4.87 -23.03 17.31
CA GLY A 179 -5.93 -23.28 18.28
C GLY A 179 -5.55 -22.69 19.64
N GLY A 180 -6.40 -21.83 20.20
CA GLY A 180 -6.43 -21.57 21.65
C GLY A 180 -6.25 -20.12 22.14
N PRO A 181 -6.30 -19.93 23.47
CA PRO A 181 -6.58 -18.66 24.16
C PRO A 181 -5.53 -17.55 23.99
N LEU A 182 -4.37 -17.82 23.38
CA LEU A 182 -3.36 -16.81 23.05
C LEU A 182 -3.77 -15.89 21.89
N LYS A 183 -4.72 -16.31 21.04
CA LYS A 183 -5.33 -15.47 20.01
C LYS A 183 -5.91 -14.18 20.60
N LYS A 184 -6.46 -14.24 21.82
CA LYS A 184 -7.02 -13.08 22.54
C LYS A 184 -5.97 -12.15 23.15
N ARG A 185 -4.70 -12.55 23.25
CA ARG A 185 -3.64 -11.76 23.91
C ARG A 185 -2.74 -11.06 22.88
N ILE A 186 -2.46 -11.72 21.75
CA ILE A 186 -1.83 -11.10 20.57
C ILE A 186 -2.78 -10.06 19.93
N MET A 187 -4.09 -10.35 19.88
CA MET A 187 -5.08 -9.36 19.42
C MET A 187 -5.20 -8.16 20.39
N ARG A 188 -5.13 -8.39 21.72
CA ARG A 188 -5.19 -7.31 22.74
C ARG A 188 -3.92 -6.47 22.88
N GLY A 189 -2.73 -7.03 22.61
CA GLY A 189 -1.48 -6.26 22.63
C GLY A 189 -1.43 -5.22 21.51
N ILE A 190 -2.06 -5.53 20.38
CA ILE A 190 -2.17 -4.66 19.21
C ILE A 190 -3.36 -3.69 19.34
N GLU A 191 -4.45 -4.06 20.04
CA GLU A 191 -5.65 -3.22 20.20
C GLU A 191 -5.56 -2.19 21.36
N ASN A 192 -4.68 -2.36 22.35
CA ASN A 192 -4.63 -1.50 23.55
C ASN A 192 -3.48 -0.48 23.60
N ARG A 193 -2.74 -0.25 22.51
CA ARG A 193 -1.62 0.71 22.49
C ARG A 193 -1.63 1.66 21.31
N LEU A 194 -2.80 2.27 21.07
CA LEU A 194 -2.88 3.55 20.37
C LEU A 194 -3.63 4.54 21.27
N PRO A 195 -3.20 5.81 21.33
CA PRO A 195 -3.92 6.82 22.07
C PRO A 195 -5.35 6.92 21.50
N ASN A 196 -6.33 6.87 22.40
CA ASN A 196 -7.67 7.36 22.08
C ASN A 196 -7.53 8.81 21.64
N THR A 197 -7.64 9.08 20.35
CA THR A 197 -8.01 10.40 19.87
C THR A 197 -9.44 10.32 19.38
N CYS A 198 -10.27 11.08 20.10
CA CYS A 198 -11.59 11.53 19.69
C CYS A 198 -11.58 12.17 18.30
#